data_AF-A0A7V3H459-F1
#
_entry.id   AF-A0A7V3H459-F1
#
_cell.length_a   1.000
_cell.length_b   1.000
_cell.length_c   1.000
_cell.angle_alpha   90.00
_cell.angle_beta   90.00
_cell.angle_gamma   90.00
#
_symmetry.space_group_name_H-M   'P 1'
#
loop_
_entity.id
_entity.type
_entity.pdbx_description
1 polymer ?
#
loop_
_entity_poly.entity_id
_entity_poly.type
_entity_poly.pdbx_seq_one_letter_code
_entity_poly.pdbx_strand_id
1 'polypeptide(L)'
;MESRIFGIENEYGLISSSLGGKLNLSVESALGYLFEKVVSRQRGTNDFLKNGARLYQDTGCHPEYATPECDNALDLVIHDKAGERIVEELLYAAERKLRENGIYCEIFIFKNNTDSVGNTYGCHENYLVERTVNFHKLAELLIPFFVTRQIFAGAGKVLRTRTGNHYYISQRAQHIYQEISGATTSSRGIINTRDEPHADEEKYRRLHVIVGDSNMSEFATYLKVGTTAIVLSLVEDGVIRKDMALEDPVRAIKEISHDITCRRKVRLKRGVELSAIEIQREYLECALEYYQSREAAPQTLDILEKWGAILDRLHEEPRSLSRELDWVIKLDLIHSYMQRKKVGFEDQRISMLDLQYHDI
;
A
#
# COMPACT_ATOMS: atom_id res chain seq x y z
N MET A 1 -13.23 17.22 -7.13
CA MET A 1 -12.57 16.26 -8.04
C MET A 1 -13.40 16.20 -9.29
N GLU A 2 -12.83 16.48 -10.47
CA GLU A 2 -13.42 15.89 -11.68
C GLU A 2 -13.32 14.37 -11.54
N SER A 3 -14.32 13.63 -12.04
CA SER A 3 -14.42 12.18 -11.81
C SER A 3 -13.16 11.46 -12.33
N ARG A 4 -12.33 10.91 -11.44
CA ARG A 4 -11.14 10.11 -11.80
C ARG A 4 -11.38 8.67 -11.41
N ILE A 5 -11.16 7.75 -12.35
CA ILE A 5 -11.19 6.31 -12.05
C ILE A 5 -9.90 5.89 -11.36
N PHE A 6 -10.02 5.12 -10.28
CA PHE A 6 -8.92 4.46 -9.61
C PHE A 6 -9.31 3.08 -9.06
N GLY A 7 -8.31 2.25 -8.79
CA GLY A 7 -8.47 0.89 -8.29
C GLY A 7 -7.25 0.41 -7.50
N ILE A 8 -7.42 -0.64 -6.69
CA ILE A 8 -6.34 -1.29 -5.94
C ILE A 8 -6.26 -2.76 -6.33
N GLU A 9 -5.04 -3.26 -6.49
CA GLU A 9 -4.69 -4.68 -6.62
C GLU A 9 -3.97 -5.09 -5.34
N ASN A 10 -4.52 -6.04 -4.57
CA ASN A 10 -3.86 -6.59 -3.39
C ASN A 10 -3.48 -8.05 -3.60
N GLU A 11 -2.18 -8.35 -3.53
CA GLU A 11 -1.65 -9.70 -3.38
C GLU A 11 -1.63 -10.08 -1.88
N TYR A 12 -2.16 -11.26 -1.53
CA TYR A 12 -2.19 -11.74 -0.16
C TYR A 12 -1.09 -12.78 0.10
N GLY A 13 -0.36 -12.62 1.20
CA GLY A 13 0.57 -13.64 1.68
C GLY A 13 -0.19 -14.85 2.22
N LEU A 14 0.32 -16.06 2.01
CA LEU A 14 -0.34 -17.29 2.46
C LEU A 14 0.64 -18.24 3.15
N ILE A 15 0.26 -18.71 4.35
CA ILE A 15 1.04 -19.69 5.13
C ILE A 15 0.09 -20.78 5.63
N SER A 16 0.56 -22.02 5.70
CA SER A 16 -0.16 -23.10 6.36
C SER A 16 0.64 -23.66 7.54
N SER A 17 -0.08 -24.05 8.60
CA SER A 17 0.50 -24.65 9.80
C SER A 17 -0.25 -25.92 10.16
N SER A 18 0.47 -27.03 10.34
CA SER A 18 -0.13 -28.30 10.74
C SER A 18 -0.30 -28.42 12.26
N LEU A 19 -1.48 -28.84 12.70
CA LEU A 19 -1.73 -29.20 14.09
C LEU A 19 -0.97 -30.49 14.41
N GLY A 20 0.14 -30.37 15.14
CA GLY A 20 0.98 -31.51 15.55
C GLY A 20 2.18 -31.82 14.65
N GLY A 21 2.56 -30.92 13.73
CA GLY A 21 3.85 -30.95 13.02
C GLY A 21 4.02 -32.05 11.97
N LYS A 22 2.92 -32.67 11.50
CA LYS A 22 2.99 -33.85 10.63
C LYS A 22 3.04 -33.53 9.12
N LEU A 23 2.57 -32.38 8.64
CA LEU A 23 2.76 -31.93 7.24
C LEU A 23 2.14 -30.53 7.01
N ASN A 24 2.97 -29.52 6.71
CA ASN A 24 2.46 -28.23 6.23
C ASN A 24 2.13 -28.35 4.73
N LEU A 25 1.04 -27.72 4.28
CA LEU A 25 0.74 -27.62 2.86
C LEU A 25 1.75 -26.71 2.17
N SER A 26 2.12 -27.06 0.93
CA SER A 26 2.78 -26.08 0.06
C SER A 26 1.83 -24.91 -0.24
N VAL A 27 2.39 -23.75 -0.61
CA VAL A 27 1.59 -22.58 -0.96
C VAL A 27 0.64 -22.90 -2.12
N GLU A 28 1.11 -23.65 -3.12
CA GLU A 28 0.32 -24.08 -4.28
C GLU A 28 -0.83 -25.00 -3.86
N SER A 29 -0.57 -25.90 -2.92
CA SER A 29 -1.60 -26.82 -2.42
C SER A 29 -2.69 -26.06 -1.68
N ALA A 30 -2.30 -25.15 -0.78
CA ALA A 30 -3.25 -24.33 -0.04
C ALA A 30 -4.05 -23.39 -0.96
N LEU A 31 -3.41 -22.80 -1.97
CA LEU A 31 -4.10 -22.04 -3.02
C LEU A 31 -5.09 -22.90 -3.82
N GLY A 32 -4.73 -24.14 -4.14
CA GLY A 32 -5.62 -25.07 -4.82
C GLY A 32 -6.93 -25.28 -4.05
N TYR A 33 -6.85 -25.41 -2.73
CA TYR A 33 -8.03 -25.48 -1.86
C TYR A 33 -8.80 -24.15 -1.81
N LEU A 34 -8.10 -23.01 -1.78
CA LEU A 34 -8.71 -21.68 -1.73
C LEU A 34 -9.55 -21.39 -2.99
N PHE A 35 -9.03 -21.73 -4.17
CA PHE A 35 -9.66 -21.46 -5.46
C PHE A 35 -10.59 -22.57 -5.94
N GLU A 36 -10.71 -23.72 -5.25
CA GLU A 36 -11.54 -24.85 -5.70
C GLU A 36 -12.99 -24.46 -6.03
N LYS A 37 -13.58 -23.52 -5.29
CA LYS A 37 -14.93 -23.00 -5.53
C LYS A 37 -15.02 -21.86 -6.55
N VAL A 38 -13.93 -21.12 -6.74
CA VAL A 38 -13.88 -19.96 -7.65
C VAL A 38 -13.64 -20.42 -9.08
N VAL A 39 -12.94 -21.54 -9.28
CA VAL A 39 -12.68 -22.11 -10.60
C VAL A 39 -14.00 -22.60 -11.20
N SER A 40 -14.71 -21.71 -11.90
CA SER A 40 -15.66 -22.13 -12.91
C SER A 40 -14.87 -22.95 -13.93
N ARG A 41 -15.38 -24.14 -14.30
CA ARG A 41 -14.69 -25.11 -15.20
C ARG A 41 -14.30 -24.53 -16.58
N GLN A 42 -14.64 -23.27 -16.87
CA GLN A 42 -14.42 -22.60 -18.16
C GLN A 42 -13.30 -21.53 -18.17
N ARG A 43 -12.84 -20.98 -17.03
CA ARG A 43 -11.91 -19.81 -17.02
C ARG A 43 -10.64 -19.94 -16.16
N GLY A 44 -10.43 -21.07 -15.48
CA GLY A 44 -9.22 -21.28 -14.67
C GLY A 44 -9.23 -20.50 -13.35
N THR A 45 -8.06 -20.16 -12.80
CA THR A 45 -7.88 -19.43 -11.53
C THR A 45 -7.97 -17.91 -11.68
N ASN A 46 -8.76 -17.42 -12.64
CA ASN A 46 -8.93 -16.00 -12.93
C ASN A 46 -10.40 -15.73 -13.25
N ASP A 47 -11.10 -15.01 -12.38
CA ASP A 47 -12.53 -14.74 -12.54
C ASP A 47 -12.91 -13.30 -12.18
N PHE A 48 -14.00 -12.83 -12.79
CA PHE A 48 -14.64 -11.56 -12.46
C PHE A 48 -15.84 -11.84 -11.55
N LEU A 49 -15.88 -11.16 -10.42
CA LEU A 49 -16.90 -11.33 -9.40
C LEU A 49 -18.13 -10.46 -9.68
N LYS A 50 -19.24 -10.78 -9.02
CA LYS A 50 -20.52 -10.05 -9.20
C LYS A 50 -20.44 -8.57 -8.80
N ASN A 51 -19.51 -8.21 -7.92
CA ASN A 51 -19.27 -6.83 -7.50
C ASN A 51 -18.34 -6.06 -8.49
N GLY A 52 -17.97 -6.65 -9.63
CA GLY A 52 -17.08 -6.07 -10.64
C GLY A 52 -15.59 -6.26 -10.37
N ALA A 53 -15.21 -6.77 -9.19
CA ALA A 53 -13.83 -7.07 -8.86
C ALA A 53 -13.28 -8.23 -9.70
N ARG A 54 -11.96 -8.32 -9.80
CA ARG A 54 -11.26 -9.47 -10.37
C ARG A 54 -10.53 -10.22 -9.26
N LEU A 55 -10.72 -11.53 -9.19
CA LEU A 55 -10.03 -12.40 -8.25
C LEU A 55 -9.26 -13.45 -9.04
N TYR A 56 -7.94 -13.53 -8.81
CA TYR A 56 -7.10 -14.44 -9.56
C TYR A 56 -5.87 -14.93 -8.79
N GLN A 57 -5.23 -15.98 -9.30
CA GLN A 57 -3.92 -16.40 -8.84
C GLN A 57 -2.84 -15.69 -9.66
N ASP A 58 -1.99 -14.90 -9.00
CA ASP A 58 -0.86 -14.25 -9.66
C ASP A 58 0.35 -15.21 -9.82
N THR A 59 1.26 -14.83 -10.71
CA THR A 59 2.51 -15.50 -11.08
C THR A 59 3.38 -15.88 -9.86
N GLY A 60 3.26 -15.14 -8.75
CA GLY A 60 3.96 -15.42 -7.49
C GLY A 60 3.31 -16.48 -6.58
N CYS A 61 2.22 -17.14 -7.01
CA CYS A 61 1.39 -17.99 -6.14
C CYS A 61 0.84 -17.20 -4.94
N HIS A 62 0.24 -16.05 -5.22
CA HIS A 62 -0.58 -15.30 -4.26
C HIS A 62 -2.04 -15.25 -4.77
N PRO A 63 -3.04 -15.33 -3.88
CA PRO A 63 -4.37 -14.85 -4.20
C PRO A 63 -4.28 -13.34 -4.43
N GLU A 64 -4.83 -12.85 -5.52
CA GLU A 64 -4.87 -11.43 -5.81
C GLU A 64 -6.31 -10.98 -6.04
N TYR A 65 -6.71 -9.93 -5.32
CA TYR A 65 -7.98 -9.26 -5.50
C TYR A 65 -7.74 -7.85 -6.04
N ALA A 66 -8.28 -7.58 -7.22
CA ALA A 66 -8.33 -6.26 -7.82
C ALA A 66 -9.75 -5.69 -7.67
N THR A 67 -9.87 -4.52 -7.06
CA THR A 67 -11.16 -3.83 -6.88
C THR A 67 -11.82 -3.56 -8.24
N PRO A 68 -13.16 -3.41 -8.30
CA PRO A 68 -13.77 -2.73 -9.44
C PRO A 68 -13.23 -1.30 -9.57
N GLU A 69 -13.45 -0.71 -10.74
CA GLU A 69 -13.21 0.70 -10.99
C GLU A 69 -14.07 1.57 -10.06
N CYS A 70 -13.43 2.46 -9.30
CA CYS A 70 -14.10 3.41 -8.41
C CYS A 70 -13.76 4.84 -8.83
N ASP A 71 -14.69 5.78 -8.67
CA ASP A 71 -14.45 7.22 -8.86
C ASP A 71 -14.47 8.01 -7.54
N ASN A 72 -14.61 7.30 -6.42
CA ASN A 72 -14.76 7.82 -5.08
C ASN A 72 -13.85 7.04 -4.11
N ALA A 73 -13.06 7.76 -3.29
CA ALA A 73 -12.05 7.14 -2.43
C ALA A 73 -12.67 6.29 -1.31
N LEU A 74 -13.87 6.66 -0.84
CA LEU A 74 -14.62 5.89 0.16
C LEU A 74 -15.15 4.59 -0.46
N ASP A 75 -15.71 4.65 -1.67
CA ASP A 75 -16.19 3.45 -2.36
C ASP A 75 -15.05 2.49 -2.65
N LEU A 76 -13.88 3.00 -3.03
CA LEU A 76 -12.68 2.18 -3.17
C LEU A 76 -12.29 1.48 -1.86
N VAL A 77 -12.32 2.20 -0.74
CA VAL A 77 -12.03 1.61 0.59
C VAL A 77 -13.05 0.50 0.91
N ILE A 78 -14.34 0.73 0.63
CA ILE A 78 -15.38 -0.27 0.83
C ILE A 78 -15.10 -1.52 -0.02
N HIS A 79 -14.72 -1.35 -1.29
CA HIS A 79 -14.40 -2.45 -2.18
C HIS A 79 -13.10 -3.18 -1.84
N ASP A 80 -12.09 -2.48 -1.33
CA ASP A 80 -10.85 -3.03 -0.79
C ASP A 80 -11.12 -3.91 0.44
N LYS A 81 -11.93 -3.41 1.39
CA LYS A 81 -12.38 -4.19 2.56
C LYS A 81 -13.29 -5.35 2.18
N ALA A 82 -14.13 -5.20 1.16
CA ALA A 82 -14.93 -6.31 0.63
C ALA A 82 -14.03 -7.43 0.07
N GLY A 83 -12.88 -7.08 -0.53
CA GLY A 83 -11.88 -8.05 -0.96
C GLY A 83 -11.36 -8.93 0.18
N GLU A 84 -11.05 -8.32 1.33
CA GLU A 84 -10.62 -9.06 2.53
C GLU A 84 -11.70 -10.08 2.96
N ARG A 85 -12.96 -9.67 3.01
CA ARG A 85 -14.08 -10.57 3.40
C ARG A 85 -14.31 -11.68 2.39
N ILE A 86 -14.17 -11.41 1.09
CA ILE A 86 -14.28 -12.45 0.06
C ILE A 86 -13.15 -13.48 0.21
N VAL A 87 -11.92 -13.03 0.44
CA VAL A 87 -10.78 -13.95 0.65
C VAL A 87 -10.95 -14.75 1.96
N GLU A 88 -11.47 -14.13 3.02
CA GLU A 88 -11.81 -14.80 4.28
C GLU A 88 -12.90 -15.89 4.09
N GLU A 89 -13.92 -15.63 3.28
CA GLU A 89 -14.93 -16.64 2.93
C GLU A 89 -14.33 -17.84 2.18
N LEU A 90 -13.37 -17.59 1.29
CA LEU A 90 -12.64 -18.66 0.59
C LEU A 90 -11.78 -19.47 1.56
N LEU A 91 -11.15 -18.81 2.53
CA LEU A 91 -10.39 -19.47 3.59
C LEU A 91 -11.29 -20.44 4.37
N TYR A 92 -12.46 -20.00 4.84
CA TYR A 92 -13.41 -20.88 5.55
C TYR A 92 -13.92 -22.04 4.70
N ALA A 93 -14.03 -21.86 3.38
CA ALA A 93 -14.38 -22.94 2.47
C ALA A 93 -13.24 -23.96 2.32
N ALA A 94 -12.01 -23.47 2.14
CA ALA A 94 -10.80 -24.28 2.01
C ALA A 94 -10.57 -25.15 3.25
N GLU A 95 -10.63 -24.57 4.46
CA GLU A 95 -10.40 -25.30 5.70
C GLU A 95 -11.45 -26.39 5.94
N ARG A 96 -12.71 -26.12 5.58
CA ARG A 96 -13.79 -27.11 5.67
C ARG A 96 -13.48 -28.31 4.77
N LYS A 97 -13.02 -28.04 3.56
CA LYS A 97 -12.66 -29.07 2.58
C LYS A 97 -11.42 -29.87 3.00
N LEU A 98 -10.44 -29.20 3.60
CA LEU A 98 -9.27 -29.85 4.19
C LEU A 98 -9.69 -30.84 5.28
N ARG A 99 -10.60 -30.43 6.19
CA ARG A 99 -11.15 -31.32 7.22
C ARG A 99 -11.92 -32.50 6.63
N GLU A 100 -12.74 -32.29 5.59
CA GLU A 100 -13.43 -33.36 4.86
C GLU A 100 -12.45 -34.38 4.25
N ASN A 101 -11.30 -33.90 3.78
CA ASN A 101 -10.24 -34.74 3.24
C ASN A 101 -9.32 -35.36 4.32
N GLY A 102 -9.63 -35.17 5.61
CA GLY A 102 -8.84 -35.69 6.73
C GLY A 102 -7.50 -34.96 6.94
N ILE A 103 -7.34 -33.77 6.38
CA ILE A 103 -6.14 -32.92 6.52
C ILE A 103 -6.41 -31.88 7.61
N TYR A 104 -5.58 -31.89 8.66
CA TYR A 104 -5.69 -31.00 9.81
C TYR A 104 -4.58 -29.95 9.79
N CYS A 105 -4.85 -28.85 9.09
CA CYS A 105 -3.99 -27.67 9.07
C CYS A 105 -4.82 -26.39 9.12
N GLU A 106 -4.22 -25.34 9.65
CA GLU A 106 -4.73 -23.97 9.64
C GLU A 106 -4.06 -23.21 8.50
N ILE A 107 -4.82 -22.38 7.79
CA ILE A 107 -4.29 -21.49 6.76
C ILE A 107 -4.42 -20.06 7.28
N PHE A 108 -3.34 -19.29 7.14
CA PHE A 108 -3.29 -17.87 7.50
C PHE A 108 -3.09 -17.05 6.23
N ILE A 109 -3.81 -15.94 6.12
CA ILE A 109 -3.78 -15.06 4.95
C ILE A 109 -3.44 -13.65 5.43
N PHE A 110 -2.39 -13.09 4.87
CA PHE A 110 -1.84 -11.81 5.31
C PHE A 110 -1.99 -10.74 4.24
N LYS A 111 -2.60 -9.61 4.60
CA LYS A 111 -2.62 -8.40 3.76
C LYS A 111 -1.42 -7.51 4.06
N ASN A 112 -0.23 -7.99 3.73
CA ASN A 112 1.03 -7.26 3.90
C ASN A 112 1.86 -7.28 2.61
N ASN A 113 3.16 -6.97 2.69
CA ASN A 113 4.00 -6.85 1.50
C ASN A 113 5.29 -7.68 1.56
N THR A 114 5.56 -8.38 2.66
CA THR A 114 6.83 -9.09 2.86
C THR A 114 6.64 -10.39 3.62
N ASP A 115 7.32 -11.45 3.18
CA ASP A 115 7.38 -12.70 3.95
C ASP A 115 8.56 -12.72 4.94
N SER A 116 8.72 -13.84 5.64
CA SER A 116 9.77 -14.04 6.64
C SER A 116 11.17 -14.26 6.06
N VAL A 117 11.29 -14.58 4.77
CA VAL A 117 12.58 -14.82 4.07
C VAL A 117 13.02 -13.60 3.24
N GLY A 118 12.18 -12.58 3.14
CA GLY A 118 12.48 -11.30 2.50
C GLY A 118 11.95 -11.16 1.08
N ASN A 119 11.09 -12.08 0.61
CA ASN A 119 10.35 -11.85 -0.63
C ASN A 119 9.29 -10.77 -0.41
N THR A 120 8.86 -10.13 -1.50
CA THR A 120 7.89 -9.05 -1.45
C THR A 120 6.84 -9.17 -2.54
N TYR A 121 5.59 -8.93 -2.14
CA TYR A 121 4.38 -8.94 -2.97
C TYR A 121 3.65 -7.59 -2.83
N GLY A 122 2.78 -7.30 -3.80
CA GLY A 122 2.29 -5.95 -4.08
C GLY A 122 0.94 -5.59 -3.46
N CYS A 123 0.81 -4.34 -3.01
CA CYS A 123 -0.42 -3.57 -3.14
C CYS A 123 -0.16 -2.55 -4.25
N HIS A 124 -0.83 -2.68 -5.38
CA HIS A 124 -0.69 -1.73 -6.47
C HIS A 124 -1.90 -0.80 -6.53
N GLU A 125 -1.64 0.46 -6.80
CA GLU A 125 -2.68 1.45 -7.04
C GLU A 125 -2.71 1.79 -8.52
N ASN A 126 -3.91 1.96 -9.05
CA ASN A 126 -4.18 2.28 -10.43
C ASN A 126 -4.94 3.59 -10.50
N TYR A 127 -4.46 4.54 -11.29
CA TYR A 127 -5.14 5.82 -11.49
C TYR A 127 -5.27 6.10 -12.99
N LEU A 128 -6.48 6.40 -13.44
CA LEU A 128 -6.72 6.91 -14.78
C LEU A 128 -6.17 8.34 -14.86
N VAL A 129 -5.33 8.61 -15.85
CA VAL A 129 -4.74 9.94 -16.10
C VAL A 129 -4.86 10.30 -17.57
N GLU A 130 -4.93 11.59 -17.88
CA GLU A 130 -4.99 12.05 -19.27
C GLU A 130 -3.66 11.86 -20.02
N ARG A 131 -3.74 11.55 -21.32
CA ARG A 131 -2.55 11.42 -22.20
C ARG A 131 -1.90 12.74 -22.57
N THR A 132 -2.60 13.83 -22.39
CA THR A 132 -2.15 15.21 -22.66
C THR A 132 -0.89 15.55 -21.85
N VAL A 133 -0.75 14.97 -20.65
CA VAL A 133 0.41 15.17 -19.78
C VAL A 133 1.57 14.28 -20.20
N ASN A 134 2.76 14.88 -20.37
CA ASN A 134 3.98 14.12 -20.62
C ASN A 134 4.32 13.22 -19.41
N PHE A 135 4.51 11.92 -19.64
CA PHE A 135 4.76 10.94 -18.58
C PHE A 135 5.99 11.25 -17.73
N HIS A 136 7.10 11.71 -18.32
CA HIS A 136 8.30 12.04 -17.55
C HIS A 136 8.07 13.25 -16.65
N LYS A 137 7.32 14.25 -17.13
CA LYS A 137 6.95 15.41 -16.31
C LYS A 137 6.03 15.02 -15.17
N LEU A 138 5.05 14.16 -15.45
CA LEU A 138 4.17 13.58 -14.43
C LEU A 138 4.98 12.83 -13.37
N ALA A 139 5.93 11.98 -13.80
CA ALA A 139 6.78 11.24 -12.89
C ALA A 139 7.64 12.14 -12.00
N GLU A 140 8.29 13.16 -12.59
CA GLU A 140 9.10 14.14 -11.86
C GLU A 140 8.31 14.84 -10.74
N LEU A 141 7.05 15.20 -11.02
CA LEU A 141 6.18 15.89 -10.07
C LEU A 141 5.57 14.96 -9.01
N LEU A 142 5.42 13.66 -9.29
CA LEU A 142 4.82 12.68 -8.37
C LEU A 142 5.83 11.96 -7.48
N ILE A 143 7.07 11.77 -7.95
CA ILE A 143 8.10 11.04 -7.19
C ILE A 143 8.29 11.62 -5.77
N PRO A 144 8.46 12.94 -5.56
CA PRO A 144 8.65 13.48 -4.22
C PRO A 144 7.46 13.23 -3.30
N PHE A 145 6.24 13.34 -3.84
CA PHE A 145 5.01 12.99 -3.12
C PHE A 145 4.98 11.51 -2.73
N PHE A 146 5.26 10.60 -3.67
CA PHE A 146 5.25 9.16 -3.39
C PHE A 146 6.34 8.71 -2.42
N VAL A 147 7.52 9.31 -2.47
CA VAL A 147 8.61 9.04 -1.53
C VAL A 147 8.23 9.43 -0.10
N THR A 148 7.44 10.49 0.07
CA THR A 148 7.16 11.09 1.38
C THR A 148 5.81 10.69 1.96
N ARG A 149 4.81 10.30 1.14
CA ARG A 149 3.47 9.91 1.62
C ARG A 149 3.46 8.70 2.56
N GLN A 150 4.53 7.90 2.57
CA GLN A 150 4.67 6.76 3.49
C GLN A 150 4.53 7.15 4.97
N ILE A 151 4.78 8.42 5.35
CA ILE A 151 4.57 8.88 6.74
C ILE A 151 3.11 8.75 7.21
N PHE A 152 2.14 8.73 6.29
CA PHE A 152 0.73 8.45 6.59
C PHE A 152 0.16 7.23 5.85
N ALA A 153 0.88 6.67 4.87
CA ALA A 153 0.44 5.51 4.10
C ALA A 153 1.21 4.22 4.43
N GLY A 154 2.27 4.28 5.25
CA GLY A 154 3.09 3.13 5.62
C GLY A 154 2.39 2.18 6.58
N ALA A 155 2.66 0.88 6.44
CA ALA A 155 2.03 -0.18 7.21
C ALA A 155 2.92 -0.77 8.31
N GLY A 156 4.13 -0.24 8.47
CA GLY A 156 5.06 -0.63 9.52
C GLY A 156 5.77 -1.96 9.24
N LYS A 157 7.06 -2.04 9.56
CA LYS A 157 7.84 -3.29 9.47
C LYS A 157 8.91 -3.37 10.55
N VAL A 158 9.04 -4.52 11.19
CA VAL A 158 10.25 -4.86 11.94
C VAL A 158 11.24 -5.54 10.98
N LEU A 159 12.31 -4.84 10.64
CA LEU A 159 13.35 -5.37 9.74
C LEU A 159 14.58 -5.81 10.52
N ARG A 160 15.08 -6.99 10.16
CA ARG A 160 16.34 -7.50 10.66
C ARG A 160 17.48 -6.96 9.82
N THR A 161 18.42 -6.26 10.45
CA THR A 161 19.60 -5.72 9.79
C THR A 161 20.87 -6.25 10.43
N ARG A 162 22.03 -5.98 9.81
CA ARG A 162 23.32 -6.34 10.41
C ARG A 162 23.59 -5.63 11.74
N THR A 163 22.92 -4.50 12.00
CA THR A 163 23.08 -3.70 13.22
C THR A 163 22.00 -3.98 14.27
N GLY A 164 21.11 -4.93 14.01
CA GLY A 164 19.98 -5.27 14.87
C GLY A 164 18.63 -5.11 14.17
N ASN A 165 17.57 -5.39 14.92
CA ASN A 165 16.20 -5.27 14.46
C ASN A 165 15.66 -3.87 14.75
N HIS A 166 15.15 -3.22 13.71
CA HIS A 166 14.61 -1.86 13.81
C HIS A 166 13.21 -1.80 13.22
N TYR A 167 12.42 -0.84 13.72
CA TYR A 167 11.10 -0.55 13.17
C TYR A 167 11.19 0.49 12.06
N TYR A 168 10.49 0.23 10.96
CA TYR A 168 10.42 1.07 9.78
C TYR A 168 8.96 1.42 9.50
N ILE A 169 8.73 2.61 8.95
CA ILE A 169 7.40 3.11 8.56
C ILE A 169 6.80 2.29 7.41
N SER A 170 7.58 1.98 6.37
CA SER A 170 7.12 1.26 5.18
C SER A 170 7.72 -0.15 5.09
N GLN A 171 6.91 -1.11 4.68
CA GLN A 171 7.35 -2.46 4.31
C GLN A 171 8.07 -2.45 2.94
N ARG A 172 7.60 -1.62 2.00
CA ARG A 172 8.06 -1.61 0.61
C ARG A 172 9.33 -0.80 0.37
N ALA A 173 9.61 0.22 1.18
CA ALA A 173 10.70 1.17 0.93
C ALA A 173 12.08 0.52 0.68
N GLN A 174 12.42 -0.56 1.39
CA GLN A 174 13.70 -1.26 1.22
C GLN A 174 13.79 -2.06 -0.09
N HIS A 175 12.65 -2.35 -0.72
CA HIS A 175 12.53 -3.12 -1.96
C HIS A 175 12.40 -2.24 -3.21
N ILE A 176 12.54 -0.91 -3.06
CA ILE A 176 12.60 0.04 -4.16
C ILE A 176 14.05 0.30 -4.54
N TYR A 177 14.35 0.23 -5.83
CA TYR A 177 15.72 0.31 -6.35
C TYR A 177 15.90 1.35 -7.45
N GLN A 178 14.82 1.82 -8.06
CA GLN A 178 14.85 2.79 -9.16
C GLN A 178 13.72 3.81 -9.03
N GLU A 179 13.83 4.93 -9.74
CA GLU A 179 12.76 5.92 -9.79
C GLU A 179 11.60 5.45 -10.67
N ILE A 180 11.91 4.96 -11.86
CA ILE A 180 10.96 4.56 -12.89
C ILE A 180 11.36 3.18 -13.41
N SER A 181 10.43 2.24 -13.52
CA SER A 181 10.70 0.90 -14.04
C SER A 181 9.45 0.23 -14.61
N GLY A 182 9.61 -0.64 -15.61
CA GLY A 182 8.52 -1.50 -16.08
C GLY A 182 8.34 -2.79 -15.27
N ALA A 183 9.32 -3.16 -14.43
CA ALA A 183 9.31 -4.42 -13.70
C ALA A 183 8.57 -4.31 -12.35
N THR A 184 7.75 -5.30 -12.03
CA THR A 184 7.02 -5.39 -10.75
C THR A 184 7.69 -6.33 -9.73
N THR A 185 8.63 -7.19 -10.15
CA THR A 185 9.18 -8.29 -9.32
C THR A 185 10.68 -8.21 -8.98
N SER A 186 11.52 -7.55 -9.78
CA SER A 186 12.98 -7.53 -9.59
C SER A 186 13.56 -6.12 -9.47
N SER A 187 13.35 -5.26 -10.48
CA SER A 187 13.86 -3.88 -10.53
C SER A 187 12.77 -2.85 -10.22
N ARG A 188 12.14 -2.93 -9.05
CA ARG A 188 10.96 -2.11 -8.72
C ARG A 188 11.29 -0.61 -8.70
N GLY A 189 10.50 0.14 -9.47
CA GLY A 189 10.51 1.60 -9.52
C GLY A 189 9.51 2.21 -8.52
N ILE A 190 9.65 3.52 -8.26
CA ILE A 190 8.61 4.29 -7.55
C ILE A 190 7.36 4.39 -8.43
N ILE A 191 7.54 4.65 -9.72
CA ILE A 191 6.48 4.70 -10.73
C ILE A 191 6.69 3.56 -11.74
N ASN A 192 5.63 2.83 -12.06
CA ASN A 192 5.68 1.79 -13.07
C ASN A 192 5.34 2.34 -14.47
N THR A 193 6.06 1.88 -15.50
CA THR A 193 5.88 2.33 -16.89
C THR A 193 4.90 1.48 -17.70
N ARG A 194 4.20 0.53 -17.08
CA ARG A 194 3.17 -0.30 -17.74
C ARG A 194 2.08 0.62 -18.28
N ASP A 195 1.83 0.54 -19.58
CA ASP A 195 0.84 1.36 -20.28
C ASP A 195 -0.27 0.47 -20.85
N GLU A 196 -1.15 0.02 -19.96
CA GLU A 196 -2.35 -0.78 -20.29
C GLU A 196 -3.57 -0.05 -19.72
N PRO A 197 -4.18 0.89 -20.47
CA PRO A 197 -5.13 1.85 -19.91
C PRO A 197 -6.49 1.23 -19.52
N HIS A 198 -6.88 0.11 -20.13
CA HIS A 198 -8.24 -0.46 -20.03
C HIS A 198 -9.35 0.57 -20.32
N ALA A 199 -9.01 1.58 -21.12
CA ALA A 199 -9.85 2.68 -21.56
C ALA A 199 -9.39 3.08 -22.98
N ASP A 200 -9.99 4.13 -23.54
CA ASP A 200 -9.57 4.72 -24.82
C ASP A 200 -8.08 5.11 -24.78
N GLU A 201 -7.27 4.39 -25.57
CA GLU A 201 -5.80 4.51 -25.59
C GLU A 201 -5.30 5.82 -26.20
N GLU A 202 -6.14 6.61 -26.87
CA GLU A 202 -5.75 7.92 -27.36
C GLU A 202 -5.94 8.99 -26.29
N LYS A 203 -6.89 8.78 -25.36
CA LYS A 203 -7.28 9.76 -24.33
C LYS A 203 -6.61 9.51 -22.99
N TYR A 204 -6.45 8.25 -22.59
CA TYR A 204 -6.12 7.90 -21.21
C TYR A 204 -4.93 6.96 -21.07
N ARG A 205 -4.21 7.09 -19.95
CA ARG A 205 -3.23 6.13 -19.43
C ARG A 205 -3.70 5.61 -18.09
N ARG A 206 -3.28 4.39 -17.74
CA ARG A 206 -3.37 3.86 -16.38
C ARG A 206 -2.02 4.07 -15.70
N LEU A 207 -1.93 5.01 -14.77
CA LEU A 207 -0.77 5.17 -13.92
C LEU A 207 -0.76 4.04 -12.88
N HIS A 208 0.20 3.12 -13.04
CA HIS A 208 0.39 1.98 -12.15
C HIS A 208 1.46 2.30 -11.09
N VAL A 209 1.06 2.32 -9.83
CA VAL A 209 1.90 2.72 -8.69
C VAL A 209 2.14 1.50 -7.80
N ILE A 210 3.42 1.17 -7.56
CA ILE A 210 3.81 -0.07 -6.86
C ILE A 210 4.55 0.19 -5.53
N VAL A 211 4.66 1.46 -5.13
CA VAL A 211 5.45 1.91 -3.98
C VAL A 211 4.67 1.87 -2.66
N GLY A 212 3.34 1.83 -2.72
CA GLY A 212 2.47 1.81 -1.54
C GLY A 212 2.53 0.49 -0.79
N ASP A 213 2.38 0.56 0.53
CA ASP A 213 2.14 -0.62 1.37
C ASP A 213 0.65 -1.05 1.29
N SER A 214 0.38 -2.30 1.63
CA SER A 214 -0.97 -2.80 1.90
C SER A 214 -1.43 -2.30 3.27
N ASN A 215 -2.62 -1.69 3.34
CA ASN A 215 -3.12 -1.05 4.56
C ASN A 215 -4.30 -1.83 5.17
N MET A 216 -4.27 -1.99 6.50
CA MET A 216 -5.36 -2.57 7.28
C MET A 216 -6.34 -1.47 7.69
N SER A 217 -5.82 -0.32 8.12
CA SER A 217 -6.59 0.87 8.44
C SER A 217 -7.30 1.46 7.21
N GLU A 218 -8.62 1.52 7.29
CA GLU A 218 -9.47 2.20 6.29
C GLU A 218 -9.06 3.66 6.11
N PHE A 219 -8.70 4.35 7.20
CA PHE A 219 -8.25 5.74 7.17
C PHE A 219 -6.95 5.89 6.37
N ALA A 220 -5.99 4.98 6.55
CA ALA A 220 -4.73 5.02 5.82
C ALA A 220 -4.96 4.79 4.31
N THR A 221 -5.80 3.81 3.93
CA THR A 221 -6.17 3.59 2.52
C THR A 221 -6.88 4.81 1.93
N TYR A 222 -7.86 5.37 2.65
CA TYR A 222 -8.62 6.55 2.22
C TYR A 222 -7.70 7.74 1.95
N LEU A 223 -6.79 8.05 2.88
CA LEU A 223 -5.87 9.16 2.73
C LEU A 223 -4.82 8.88 1.64
N LYS A 224 -4.28 7.66 1.56
CA LYS A 224 -3.31 7.23 0.53
C LYS A 224 -3.83 7.49 -0.88
N VAL A 225 -5.06 7.04 -1.16
CA VAL A 225 -5.65 7.17 -2.50
C VAL A 225 -6.18 8.57 -2.74
N GLY A 226 -6.90 9.13 -1.77
CA GLY A 226 -7.52 10.45 -1.89
C GLY A 226 -6.52 11.56 -2.14
N THR A 227 -5.42 11.60 -1.37
CA THR A 227 -4.36 12.60 -1.56
C THR A 227 -3.65 12.42 -2.90
N THR A 228 -3.45 11.17 -3.35
CA THR A 228 -2.87 10.89 -4.66
C THR A 228 -3.76 11.41 -5.80
N ALA A 229 -5.07 11.16 -5.74
CA ALA A 229 -6.02 11.64 -6.74
C ALA A 229 -6.07 13.18 -6.81
N ILE A 230 -5.95 13.85 -5.66
CA ILE A 230 -5.82 15.31 -5.59
C ILE A 230 -4.53 15.77 -6.27
N VAL A 231 -3.38 15.22 -5.89
CA VAL A 231 -2.08 15.61 -6.46
C VAL A 231 -2.03 15.36 -7.97
N LEU A 232 -2.62 14.28 -8.46
CA LEU A 232 -2.74 14.04 -9.90
C LEU A 232 -3.51 15.14 -10.62
N SER A 233 -4.60 15.63 -10.02
CA SER A 233 -5.38 16.74 -10.58
C SER A 233 -4.56 18.03 -10.62
N LEU A 234 -3.70 18.26 -9.61
CA LEU A 234 -2.77 19.40 -9.60
C LEU A 234 -1.70 19.30 -10.69
N VAL A 235 -1.23 18.09 -10.97
CA VAL A 235 -0.24 17.82 -12.03
C VAL A 235 -0.85 18.04 -13.41
N GLU A 236 -2.06 17.52 -13.65
CA GLU A 236 -2.77 17.65 -14.93
C GLU A 236 -3.10 19.11 -15.26
N ASP A 237 -3.53 19.89 -14.28
CA ASP A 237 -3.79 21.33 -14.45
C ASP A 237 -2.51 22.19 -14.43
N GLY A 238 -1.34 21.58 -14.23
CA GLY A 238 -0.04 22.28 -14.24
C GLY A 238 0.12 23.32 -13.12
N VAL A 239 -0.55 23.15 -11.98
CA VAL A 239 -0.54 24.13 -10.88
C VAL A 239 0.58 23.93 -9.86
N ILE A 240 1.28 22.79 -9.90
CA ILE A 240 2.45 22.55 -9.05
C ILE A 240 3.62 23.41 -9.54
N ARG A 241 3.90 24.50 -8.81
CA ARG A 241 4.92 25.50 -9.18
C ARG A 241 6.29 25.26 -8.55
N LYS A 242 6.33 24.68 -7.35
CA LYS A 242 7.58 24.47 -6.61
C LYS A 242 8.28 23.21 -7.11
N ASP A 243 9.55 23.35 -7.51
CA ASP A 243 10.39 22.20 -7.81
C ASP A 243 10.80 21.49 -6.51
N MET A 244 10.23 20.29 -6.34
CA MET A 244 10.43 19.39 -5.20
C MET A 244 11.26 18.16 -5.58
N ALA A 245 11.94 18.17 -6.73
CA ALA A 245 12.73 17.03 -7.17
C ALA A 245 13.81 16.67 -6.14
N LEU A 246 13.82 15.41 -5.72
CA LEU A 246 14.79 14.86 -4.76
C LEU A 246 16.13 14.62 -5.45
N GLU A 247 17.24 14.84 -4.73
CA GLU A 247 18.60 14.54 -5.22
C GLU A 247 18.77 13.05 -5.49
N ASP A 248 18.29 12.20 -4.57
CA ASP A 248 18.27 10.75 -4.69
C ASP A 248 16.96 10.20 -4.09
N PRO A 249 15.91 9.99 -4.91
CA PRO A 249 14.62 9.48 -4.44
C PRO A 249 14.70 8.09 -3.79
N VAL A 250 15.57 7.20 -4.30
CA VAL A 250 15.70 5.81 -3.83
C VAL A 250 16.39 5.75 -2.47
N ARG A 251 17.35 6.63 -2.23
CA ARG A 251 17.92 6.81 -0.89
C ARG A 251 16.95 7.49 0.05
N ALA A 252 16.29 8.56 -0.41
CA ALA A 252 15.34 9.33 0.41
C ALA A 252 14.20 8.45 0.95
N ILE A 253 13.59 7.59 0.12
CA ILE A 253 12.49 6.72 0.56
C ILE A 253 12.92 5.76 1.68
N LYS A 254 14.16 5.26 1.64
CA LYS A 254 14.71 4.36 2.67
C LYS A 254 15.06 5.09 3.95
N GLU A 255 15.64 6.29 3.84
CA GLU A 255 15.98 7.13 4.99
C GLU A 255 14.73 7.60 5.73
N ILE A 256 13.70 8.05 4.99
CA ILE A 256 12.39 8.43 5.57
C ILE A 256 11.75 7.23 6.25
N SER A 257 11.76 6.06 5.62
CA SER A 257 11.17 4.85 6.20
C SER A 257 11.83 4.44 7.52
N HIS A 258 13.12 4.72 7.71
CA HIS A 258 13.83 4.35 8.94
C HIS A 258 13.53 5.31 10.10
N ASP A 259 13.23 6.57 9.81
CA ASP A 259 12.98 7.59 10.82
C ASP A 259 11.51 7.67 11.24
N ILE A 260 11.14 6.92 12.28
CA ILE A 260 9.80 6.93 12.87
C ILE A 260 9.41 8.27 13.52
N THR A 261 10.35 9.23 13.66
CA THR A 261 10.04 10.58 14.16
C THR A 261 9.56 11.52 13.05
N CYS A 262 9.67 11.11 11.78
CA CYS A 262 9.31 11.90 10.60
C CYS A 262 10.06 13.25 10.47
N ARG A 263 11.23 13.39 11.12
CA ARG A 263 11.99 14.65 11.17
C ARG A 263 13.23 14.66 10.27
N ARG A 264 13.68 13.49 9.82
CA ARG A 264 14.79 13.31 8.91
C ARG A 264 14.57 14.15 7.67
N LYS A 265 15.54 15.01 7.38
CA LYS A 265 15.55 15.81 6.16
C LYS A 265 16.21 15.04 5.02
N VAL A 266 15.69 15.23 3.82
CA VAL A 266 16.21 14.71 2.56
C VAL A 266 16.52 15.87 1.63
N ARG A 267 17.55 15.69 0.80
CA ARG A 267 18.07 16.76 -0.06
C ARG A 267 17.31 16.82 -1.38
N LEU A 268 16.91 18.03 -1.77
CA LEU A 268 16.36 18.34 -3.08
C LEU A 268 17.49 18.67 -4.07
N LYS A 269 17.25 18.50 -5.38
CA LYS A 269 18.20 18.84 -6.45
C LYS A 269 18.64 20.30 -6.41
N ARG A 270 17.76 21.20 -5.95
CA ARG A 270 18.05 22.63 -5.75
C ARG A 270 18.90 22.94 -4.51
N GLY A 271 19.38 21.93 -3.79
CA GLY A 271 20.28 22.05 -2.64
C GLY A 271 19.62 22.33 -1.29
N VAL A 272 18.30 22.48 -1.24
CA VAL A 272 17.52 22.65 0.01
C VAL A 272 17.23 21.29 0.62
N GLU A 273 17.21 21.21 1.96
CA GLU A 273 16.84 20.01 2.70
C GLU A 273 15.48 20.19 3.39
N LEU A 274 14.56 19.27 3.14
CA LEU A 274 13.22 19.24 3.71
C LEU A 274 12.93 17.85 4.28
N SER A 275 12.19 17.80 5.38
CA SER A 275 11.58 16.60 5.94
C SER A 275 10.41 16.13 5.08
N ALA A 276 10.03 14.86 5.24
CA ALA A 276 8.85 14.32 4.55
C ALA A 276 7.56 15.10 4.88
N ILE A 277 7.42 15.59 6.12
CA ILE A 277 6.29 16.45 6.53
C ILE A 277 6.32 17.78 5.77
N GLU A 278 7.47 18.46 5.73
CA GLU A 278 7.62 19.73 4.99
C GLU A 278 7.31 19.55 3.49
N ILE A 279 7.77 18.47 2.88
CA ILE A 279 7.45 18.15 1.47
C ILE A 279 5.95 17.92 1.28
N GLN A 280 5.31 17.15 2.15
CA GLN A 280 3.86 16.90 2.06
C GLN A 280 3.03 18.17 2.28
N ARG A 281 3.48 19.08 3.17
CA ARG A 281 2.83 20.39 3.35
C ARG A 281 2.86 21.24 2.09
N GLU A 282 3.95 21.19 1.34
CA GLU A 282 4.06 21.91 0.05
C GLU A 282 3.01 21.44 -0.97
N TYR A 283 2.74 20.14 -1.04
CA TYR A 283 1.65 19.62 -1.87
C TYR A 283 0.27 20.00 -1.32
N LEU A 284 0.07 19.94 0.00
CA LEU A 284 -1.19 20.31 0.63
C LEU A 284 -1.50 21.79 0.43
N GLU A 285 -0.53 22.70 0.60
CA GLU A 285 -0.69 24.13 0.37
C GLU A 285 -1.12 24.41 -1.07
N CYS A 286 -0.46 23.78 -2.04
CA CYS A 286 -0.85 23.87 -3.45
C CYS A 286 -2.28 23.36 -3.69
N ALA A 287 -2.67 22.26 -3.03
CA ALA A 287 -4.02 21.71 -3.13
C ALA A 287 -5.08 22.65 -2.52
N LEU A 288 -4.79 23.23 -1.35
CA LEU A 288 -5.69 24.18 -0.68
C LEU A 288 -5.88 25.43 -1.54
N GLU A 289 -4.81 26.01 -2.08
CA GLU A 289 -4.89 27.15 -3.02
C GLU A 289 -5.71 26.82 -4.26
N TYR A 290 -5.50 25.63 -4.83
CA TYR A 290 -6.22 25.17 -6.02
C TYR A 290 -7.74 25.06 -5.79
N TYR A 291 -8.15 24.56 -4.63
CA TYR A 291 -9.58 24.39 -4.28
C TYR A 291 -10.22 25.62 -3.59
N GLN A 292 -9.46 26.66 -3.24
CA GLN A 292 -10.05 27.91 -2.70
C GLN A 292 -10.94 28.63 -3.71
N SER A 293 -10.63 28.53 -5.01
CA SER A 293 -11.34 29.24 -6.09
C SER A 293 -12.19 28.33 -6.98
N ARG A 294 -12.33 27.06 -6.60
CA ARG A 294 -13.02 26.02 -7.38
C ARG A 294 -14.05 25.29 -6.52
N GLU A 295 -15.09 24.79 -7.17
CA GLU A 295 -16.01 23.88 -6.51
C GLU A 295 -15.30 22.54 -6.25
N ALA A 296 -15.31 22.11 -5.00
CA ALA A 296 -14.73 20.84 -4.57
C ALA A 296 -15.85 19.91 -4.11
N ALA A 297 -15.79 18.65 -4.54
CA ALA A 297 -16.67 17.62 -4.01
C ALA A 297 -16.47 17.51 -2.49
N PRO A 298 -17.51 17.21 -1.68
CA PRO A 298 -17.40 17.10 -0.23
C PRO A 298 -16.27 16.17 0.23
N GLN A 299 -16.09 15.05 -0.45
CA GLN A 299 -14.99 14.11 -0.18
C GLN A 299 -13.60 14.74 -0.40
N THR A 300 -13.43 15.61 -1.41
CA THR A 300 -12.16 16.30 -1.64
C THR A 300 -11.82 17.21 -0.46
N LEU A 301 -12.80 17.97 0.04
CA LEU A 301 -12.62 18.83 1.21
C LEU A 301 -12.30 18.02 2.47
N ASP A 302 -13.00 16.90 2.65
CA ASP A 302 -12.77 15.96 3.75
C ASP A 302 -11.34 15.37 3.75
N ILE A 303 -10.83 14.99 2.57
CA ILE A 303 -9.46 14.50 2.40
C ILE A 303 -8.44 15.60 2.72
N LEU A 304 -8.66 16.85 2.23
CA LEU A 304 -7.75 17.97 2.50
C LEU A 304 -7.67 18.30 3.99
N GLU A 305 -8.81 18.34 4.67
CA GLU A 305 -8.89 18.56 6.11
C GLU A 305 -8.13 17.47 6.88
N LYS A 306 -8.41 16.19 6.56
CA LYS A 306 -7.72 15.05 7.19
C LYS A 306 -6.22 15.04 6.90
N TRP A 307 -5.81 15.37 5.68
CA TRP A 307 -4.41 15.44 5.31
C TRP A 307 -3.67 16.49 6.14
N GLY A 308 -4.22 17.70 6.27
CA GLY A 308 -3.66 18.75 7.14
C GLY A 308 -3.57 18.31 8.58
N ALA A 309 -4.67 17.81 9.16
CA ALA A 309 -4.72 17.37 10.55
C ALA A 309 -3.70 16.25 10.87
N ILE A 310 -3.49 15.32 9.93
CA ILE A 310 -2.48 14.25 10.09
C ILE A 310 -1.07 14.81 10.03
N LEU A 311 -0.76 15.73 9.12
CA LEU A 311 0.56 16.36 9.05
C LEU A 311 0.88 17.20 10.29
N ASP A 312 -0.12 17.85 10.89
CA ASP A 312 0.02 18.57 12.17
C ASP A 312 0.33 17.60 13.30
N ARG A 313 -0.46 16.53 13.46
CA ARG A 313 -0.24 15.51 14.50
C ARG A 313 1.06 14.74 14.34
N LEU A 314 1.46 14.41 13.10
CA LEU A 314 2.78 13.82 12.81
C LEU A 314 3.91 14.79 13.19
N HIS A 315 3.72 16.10 13.02
CA HIS A 315 4.73 17.07 13.40
C HIS A 315 4.84 17.22 14.93
N GLU A 316 3.72 17.16 15.66
CA GLU A 316 3.69 17.30 17.11
C GLU A 316 4.13 16.02 17.84
N GLU A 317 3.40 14.92 17.64
CA GLU A 317 3.61 13.64 18.30
C GLU A 317 3.06 12.50 17.42
N PRO A 318 3.91 11.85 16.59
CA PRO A 318 3.48 10.78 15.69
C PRO A 318 2.71 9.66 16.40
N ARG A 319 3.04 9.32 17.65
CA ARG A 319 2.37 8.23 18.38
C ARG A 319 0.93 8.55 18.75
N SER A 320 0.49 9.81 18.64
CA SER A 320 -0.90 10.20 18.85
C SER A 320 -1.85 9.57 17.82
N LEU A 321 -1.33 9.04 16.70
CA LEU A 321 -2.07 8.53 15.56
C LEU A 321 -2.31 7.00 15.59
N SER A 322 -2.30 6.42 16.80
CA SER A 322 -2.45 4.98 17.04
C SER A 322 -3.86 4.44 16.80
N ARG A 323 -4.77 5.22 16.21
CA ARG A 323 -6.10 4.78 15.76
C ARG A 323 -6.32 4.97 14.27
N GLU A 324 -5.38 5.61 13.58
CA GLU A 324 -5.55 6.05 12.20
C GLU A 324 -4.50 5.45 11.26
N LEU A 325 -3.22 5.47 11.65
CA LEU A 325 -2.12 5.08 10.77
C LEU A 325 -1.58 3.68 11.13
N ASP A 326 -1.56 2.76 10.17
CA ASP A 326 -1.15 1.37 10.37
C ASP A 326 0.20 1.22 11.08
N TRP A 327 1.23 1.93 10.59
CA TRP A 327 2.55 1.85 11.20
C TRP A 327 2.57 2.35 12.64
N VAL A 328 1.70 3.29 13.02
CA VAL A 328 1.60 3.82 14.39
C VAL A 328 0.79 2.87 15.28
N ILE A 329 -0.35 2.36 14.79
CA ILE A 329 -1.17 1.35 15.48
C ILE A 329 -0.30 0.15 15.85
N LYS A 330 0.41 -0.39 14.86
CA LYS A 330 1.27 -1.56 15.03
C LYS A 330 2.47 -1.26 15.94
N LEU A 331 3.10 -0.08 15.80
CA LEU A 331 4.21 0.31 16.68
C LEU A 331 3.75 0.39 18.14
N ASP A 332 2.56 0.93 18.40
CA ASP A 332 2.02 1.01 19.75
C ASP A 332 1.72 -0.37 20.33
N LEU A 333 1.13 -1.28 19.55
CA LEU A 333 0.92 -2.68 19.91
C LEU A 333 2.25 -3.37 20.29
N ILE A 334 3.27 -3.23 19.44
CA ILE A 334 4.60 -3.82 19.64
C ILE A 334 5.25 -3.25 20.90
N HIS A 335 5.29 -1.93 21.06
CA HIS A 335 5.88 -1.28 22.24
C HIS A 335 5.16 -1.69 23.53
N SER A 336 3.83 -1.74 23.50
CA SER A 336 3.01 -2.19 24.63
C SER A 336 3.36 -3.64 25.04
N TYR A 337 3.57 -4.53 24.06
CA TYR A 337 4.02 -5.90 24.31
C TYR A 337 5.46 -5.97 24.85
N MET A 338 6.39 -5.23 24.23
CA MET A 338 7.80 -5.14 24.65
C MET A 338 7.92 -4.70 26.11
N GLN A 339 7.15 -3.69 26.52
CA GLN A 339 7.12 -3.21 27.90
C GLN A 339 6.58 -4.27 28.87
N ARG A 340 5.44 -4.90 28.55
CA ARG A 340 4.84 -5.94 29.42
C ARG A 340 5.73 -7.16 29.59
N LYS A 341 6.39 -7.60 28.51
CA LYS A 341 7.22 -8.82 28.50
C LYS A 341 8.69 -8.54 28.78
N LYS A 342 9.10 -7.27 28.87
CA LYS A 342 10.48 -6.82 29.06
C LYS A 342 11.42 -7.37 27.99
N VAL A 343 11.03 -7.22 26.72
CA VAL A 343 11.80 -7.72 25.56
C VAL A 343 12.06 -6.64 24.53
N GLY A 344 13.08 -6.86 23.70
CA GLY A 344 13.48 -5.99 22.59
C GLY A 344 12.89 -6.41 21.24
N PHE A 345 13.20 -5.65 20.18
CA PHE A 345 12.88 -6.00 18.78
C PHE A 345 13.56 -7.30 18.31
N GLU A 346 14.57 -7.79 19.03
CA GLU A 346 15.24 -9.07 18.76
C GLU A 346 14.39 -10.31 19.09
N ASP A 347 13.35 -10.15 19.92
CA ASP A 347 12.51 -11.27 20.31
C ASP A 347 11.63 -11.73 19.14
N GLN A 348 11.63 -13.03 18.86
CA GLN A 348 10.87 -13.63 17.75
C GLN A 348 9.37 -13.34 17.83
N ARG A 349 8.83 -13.14 19.04
CA ARG A 349 7.43 -12.80 19.26
C ARG A 349 7.08 -11.42 18.72
N ILE A 350 8.05 -10.50 18.63
CA ILE A 350 7.86 -9.20 17.98
C ILE A 350 7.75 -9.36 16.46
N SER A 351 8.59 -10.21 15.85
CA SER A 351 8.44 -10.55 14.42
C SER A 351 7.08 -11.20 14.13
N MET A 352 6.58 -12.04 15.04
CA MET A 352 5.27 -12.65 14.92
C MET A 352 4.13 -11.61 15.03
N LEU A 353 4.20 -10.68 15.99
CA LEU A 353 3.22 -9.60 16.11
C LEU A 353 3.20 -8.68 14.88
N ASP A 354 4.36 -8.40 14.28
CA ASP A 354 4.45 -7.62 13.04
C ASP A 354 3.69 -8.28 11.88
N LEU A 355 3.74 -9.60 11.79
CA LEU A 355 3.01 -10.38 10.79
C LEU A 355 1.52 -10.50 11.12
N GLN A 356 1.19 -10.87 12.36
CA GLN A 356 -0.19 -11.10 12.82
C GLN A 356 -1.08 -9.85 12.76
N TYR A 357 -0.50 -8.65 12.79
CA TYR A 357 -1.26 -7.41 12.56
C TYR A 357 -2.01 -7.42 11.21
N HIS A 358 -1.52 -8.18 10.24
CA HIS A 358 -2.04 -8.22 8.88
C HIS A 358 -2.85 -9.47 8.54
N ASP A 359 -3.08 -10.35 9.52
CA ASP A 359 -3.90 -11.55 9.36
C ASP A 359 -5.37 -11.13 9.21
N ILE A 360 -6.06 -11.57 8.14
CA ILE A 360 -7.42 -11.12 7.77
C ILE A 360 -8.54 -12.08 8.14
#